data_AF-A0A4P9WJT2-F1
#
_entry.id   AF-A0A4P9WJT2-F1
#
_cell.length_a   1.000
_cell.length_b   1.000
_cell.length_c   1.000
_cell.angle_alpha   90.00
_cell.angle_beta   90.00
_cell.angle_gamma   90.00
#
_symmetry.space_group_name_H-M   'P 1'
#
loop_
_entity.id
_entity.type
_entity.pdbx_description
1 polymer ?
#
loop_
_entity_poly.entity_id
_entity_poly.type
_entity_poly.pdbx_seq_one_letter_code
_entity_poly.pdbx_strand_id
1 'polypeptide(L)'
;MIKSSTGLTNAEKLRRCFDGLGTLTSKEDVLRHFTHRVLLEAARKEGCAALMFASNSTRLAVQAISQISKGRGFALPIEVADNSAWYKDVIVLRPFRDVLGKELAILSVHDGLQTVVVPTLTTATPIKSSIDRLTEDFVIGLQRDFPSTVSTISRTAFKITTQYAEEGVGGCPICAR
;
A
#
# COMPACT_ATOMS: atom_id res chain seq x y z
N MET A 1 -1.65 -25.40 -13.63
CA MET A 1 -1.81 -25.31 -15.09
C MET A 1 -2.83 -24.22 -15.42
N ILE A 2 -2.38 -22.99 -15.67
CA ILE A 2 -3.27 -21.92 -16.15
C ILE A 2 -3.42 -22.14 -17.66
N LYS A 3 -4.58 -22.61 -18.11
CA LYS A 3 -4.88 -22.74 -19.53
C LYS A 3 -4.77 -21.35 -20.17
N SER A 4 -3.82 -21.17 -21.08
CA SER A 4 -3.69 -19.96 -21.90
C SER A 4 -4.99 -19.78 -22.68
N SER A 5 -5.82 -18.83 -22.22
CA SER A 5 -7.07 -18.48 -22.88
C SER A 5 -6.75 -17.44 -23.96
N THR A 6 -6.54 -17.92 -25.18
CA THR A 6 -6.10 -17.18 -26.36
C THR A 6 -7.14 -16.21 -26.95
N GLY A 7 -8.26 -15.96 -26.25
CA GLY A 7 -9.34 -15.07 -26.74
C GLY A 7 -9.88 -14.04 -25.74
N LEU A 8 -9.34 -13.92 -24.52
CA LEU A 8 -9.82 -12.93 -23.55
C LEU A 8 -9.05 -11.61 -23.63
N THR A 9 -9.79 -10.51 -23.48
CA THR A 9 -9.21 -9.17 -23.27
C THR A 9 -8.44 -9.12 -21.94
N ASN A 10 -7.50 -8.18 -21.82
CA ASN A 10 -6.71 -8.02 -20.59
C ASN A 10 -7.59 -7.68 -19.38
N ALA A 11 -8.68 -6.94 -19.60
CA ALA A 11 -9.66 -6.63 -18.55
C ALA A 11 -10.38 -7.88 -18.04
N GLU A 12 -10.78 -8.79 -18.92
CA GLU A 12 -11.43 -10.04 -18.54
C GLU A 12 -10.46 -11.01 -17.84
N LYS A 13 -9.20 -11.04 -18.27
CA LYS A 13 -8.14 -11.81 -17.58
C LYS A 13 -7.94 -11.30 -16.16
N LEU A 14 -7.89 -9.98 -15.97
CA LEU A 14 -7.78 -9.36 -14.65
C LEU A 14 -9.01 -9.69 -13.78
N ARG A 15 -10.22 -9.56 -14.32
CA ARG A 15 -11.46 -9.93 -13.61
C ARG A 15 -11.44 -11.40 -13.16
N ARG A 16 -11.12 -12.33 -14.06
CA ARG A 16 -10.99 -13.76 -13.71
C ARG A 16 -9.94 -14.01 -12.64
N CYS A 17 -8.83 -13.29 -12.65
CA CYS A 17 -7.81 -13.37 -11.61
C CYS A 17 -8.38 -12.95 -10.26
N PHE A 18 -9.12 -11.84 -10.19
CA PHE A 18 -9.78 -11.37 -8.98
C PHE A 18 -10.92 -12.30 -8.53
N ASP A 19 -11.68 -12.87 -9.45
CA ASP A 19 -12.76 -13.83 -9.15
C ASP A 19 -12.20 -15.13 -8.55
N GLY A 20 -10.98 -15.51 -8.94
CA GLY A 20 -10.26 -16.66 -8.36
C GLY A 20 -9.72 -16.42 -6.95
N LEU A 21 -9.74 -15.18 -6.44
CA LEU A 21 -9.31 -14.87 -5.07
C LEU A 21 -10.46 -15.11 -4.08
N GLY A 22 -10.29 -16.07 -3.18
CA GLY A 22 -11.34 -16.52 -2.26
C GLY A 22 -11.69 -15.55 -1.12
N THR A 23 -10.82 -14.59 -0.78
CA THR A 23 -11.06 -13.65 0.34
C THR A 23 -10.92 -12.20 -0.10
N LEU A 24 -11.64 -11.29 0.58
CA LEU A 24 -11.53 -9.86 0.33
C LEU A 24 -10.13 -9.32 0.66
N THR A 25 -9.50 -9.81 1.73
CA THR A 25 -8.11 -9.52 2.08
C THR A 25 -7.15 -9.83 0.92
N SER A 26 -7.32 -10.98 0.26
CA SER A 26 -6.50 -11.35 -0.90
C SER A 26 -6.74 -10.40 -2.07
N LYS A 27 -7.98 -9.98 -2.31
CA LYS A 27 -8.32 -9.02 -3.38
C LYS A 27 -7.69 -7.65 -3.13
N GLU A 28 -7.74 -7.15 -1.89
CA GLU A 28 -7.09 -5.89 -1.51
C GLU A 28 -5.57 -5.93 -1.67
N ASP A 29 -4.93 -7.03 -1.24
CA ASP A 29 -3.49 -7.21 -1.40
C ASP A 29 -3.06 -7.26 -2.88
N VAL A 30 -3.77 -8.03 -3.70
CA VAL A 30 -3.45 -8.14 -5.13
C VAL A 30 -3.66 -6.81 -5.84
N LEU A 31 -4.76 -6.10 -5.54
CA LEU A 31 -5.03 -4.78 -6.12
C LEU A 31 -3.93 -3.78 -5.77
N ARG A 32 -3.52 -3.73 -4.50
CA ARG A 32 -2.44 -2.86 -4.03
C ARG A 32 -1.11 -3.17 -4.72
N HIS A 33 -0.75 -4.44 -4.80
CA HIS A 33 0.49 -4.88 -5.46
C HIS A 33 0.50 -4.56 -6.96
N PHE A 34 -0.61 -4.81 -7.65
CA PHE A 34 -0.72 -4.50 -9.07
C PHE A 34 -0.67 -2.99 -9.31
N THR A 35 -1.39 -2.20 -8.51
CA THR A 35 -1.37 -0.73 -8.61
C THR A 35 0.04 -0.19 -8.42
N HIS A 36 0.75 -0.64 -7.37
CA HIS A 36 2.12 -0.23 -7.11
C HIS A 36 3.06 -0.58 -8.28
N ARG A 37 2.94 -1.79 -8.82
CA ARG A 37 3.74 -2.23 -9.98
C ARG A 37 3.45 -1.44 -11.25
N VAL A 38 2.17 -1.18 -11.54
CA VAL A 38 1.78 -0.41 -12.72
C VAL A 38 2.29 1.02 -12.62
N LEU A 39 2.18 1.65 -11.45
CA LEU A 39 2.70 3.01 -11.22
C LEU A 39 4.22 3.09 -11.35
N LEU A 40 4.94 2.12 -10.79
CA LEU A 40 6.40 2.04 -10.95
C LEU A 40 6.80 1.85 -12.42
N GLU A 41 6.10 1.00 -13.16
CA GLU A 41 6.39 0.79 -14.58
C GLU A 41 6.07 2.03 -15.41
N ALA A 42 4.96 2.71 -15.12
CA ALA A 42 4.62 3.98 -15.76
C ALA A 42 5.70 5.03 -15.49
N ALA A 43 6.12 5.20 -14.23
CA ALA A 43 7.18 6.12 -13.86
C ALA A 43 8.49 5.86 -14.64
N ARG A 44 8.88 4.58 -14.81
CA ARG A 44 10.06 4.22 -15.61
C ARG A 44 9.90 4.55 -17.09
N LYS A 45 8.74 4.26 -17.67
CA LYS A 45 8.47 4.54 -19.08
C LYS A 45 8.52 6.04 -19.39
N GLU A 46 8.04 6.85 -18.46
CA GLU A 46 8.07 8.31 -18.57
C GLU A 46 9.42 8.92 -18.13
N GLY A 47 10.39 8.10 -17.69
CA GLY A 47 11.70 8.59 -17.26
C GLY A 47 11.68 9.37 -15.94
N CYS A 48 10.68 9.15 -15.08
CA CYS A 48 10.57 9.83 -13.80
C CYS A 48 11.62 9.33 -12.80
N ALA A 49 12.40 10.26 -12.21
CA ALA A 49 13.37 9.93 -11.16
C ALA A 49 12.73 9.54 -9.82
N ALA A 50 11.50 9.98 -9.58
CA ALA A 50 10.80 9.73 -8.32
C ALA A 50 9.30 9.43 -8.54
N LEU A 51 8.77 8.54 -7.71
CA LEU A 51 7.35 8.21 -7.60
C LEU A 51 6.86 8.56 -6.21
N MET A 52 5.91 9.48 -6.11
CA MET A 52 5.34 9.92 -4.84
C MET A 52 4.02 9.19 -4.54
N PHE A 53 3.90 8.62 -3.35
CA PHE A 53 2.63 8.09 -2.83
C PHE A 53 2.02 9.03 -1.82
N ALA A 54 0.71 9.26 -1.94
CA ALA A 54 -0.08 10.06 -1.01
C ALA A 54 -0.39 9.33 0.33
N SER A 55 0.43 8.37 0.74
CA SER A 55 0.24 7.62 1.98
C SER A 55 0.57 8.50 3.18
N ASN A 56 -0.45 8.82 3.98
CA ASN A 56 -0.32 9.58 5.21
C ASN A 56 0.03 8.69 6.41
N SER A 57 0.38 9.29 7.55
CA SER A 57 0.81 8.56 8.76
C SER A 57 -0.25 7.58 9.27
N THR A 58 -1.53 7.98 9.25
CA THR A 58 -2.64 7.11 9.65
C THR A 58 -2.71 5.88 8.75
N ARG A 59 -2.61 6.07 7.43
CA ARG A 59 -2.66 4.97 6.45
C ARG A 59 -1.45 4.05 6.58
N LEU A 60 -0.27 4.60 6.80
CA LEU A 60 0.95 3.81 7.01
C LEU A 60 0.90 3.00 8.30
N ALA A 61 0.35 3.54 9.39
CA ALA A 61 0.16 2.81 10.63
C ALA A 61 -0.81 1.63 10.45
N VAL A 62 -1.96 1.86 9.81
CA VAL A 62 -2.92 0.80 9.46
C VAL A 62 -2.27 -0.27 8.58
N GLN A 63 -1.56 0.15 7.53
CA GLN A 63 -0.86 -0.77 6.63
C GLN A 63 0.20 -1.58 7.37
N ALA A 64 0.95 -0.97 8.29
CA ALA A 64 1.98 -1.65 9.06
C ALA A 64 1.41 -2.78 9.91
N ILE A 65 0.38 -2.48 10.71
CA ILE A 65 -0.28 -3.50 11.53
C ILE A 65 -0.93 -4.57 10.64
N SER A 66 -1.58 -4.20 9.53
CA SER A 66 -2.20 -5.15 8.60
C SER A 66 -1.16 -6.11 8.00
N GLN A 67 -0.03 -5.61 7.52
CA GLN A 67 1.05 -6.46 6.98
C GLN A 67 1.63 -7.37 8.06
N ILE A 68 1.85 -6.88 9.28
CA ILE A 68 2.34 -7.70 10.40
C ILE A 68 1.33 -8.82 10.73
N SER A 69 0.03 -8.49 10.83
CA SER A 69 -1.03 -9.47 11.08
C SER A 69 -1.14 -10.52 9.96
N LYS A 70 -0.77 -10.18 8.73
CA LYS A 70 -0.70 -11.11 7.58
C LYS A 70 0.59 -11.94 7.54
N GLY A 71 1.52 -11.76 8.47
CA GLY A 71 2.83 -12.42 8.47
C GLY A 71 3.83 -11.83 7.47
N ARG A 72 3.62 -10.59 7.00
CA ARG A 72 4.44 -9.91 5.99
C ARG A 72 5.43 -8.91 6.58
N GLY A 73 5.91 -9.18 7.79
CA GLY A 73 6.90 -8.32 8.48
C GLY A 73 8.20 -8.14 7.69
N PHE A 74 8.63 -9.16 6.93
CA PHE A 74 9.83 -9.10 6.10
C PHE A 74 9.75 -8.05 4.98
N ALA A 75 8.59 -7.92 4.34
CA ALA A 75 8.37 -6.96 3.26
C ALA A 75 8.03 -5.56 3.78
N LEU A 76 7.78 -5.42 5.09
CA LEU A 76 7.33 -4.17 5.68
C LEU A 76 8.29 -3.00 5.41
N PRO A 77 9.63 -3.13 5.56
CA PRO A 77 10.55 -2.04 5.26
C PRO A 77 10.46 -1.57 3.79
N ILE A 78 10.12 -2.46 2.86
CA ILE A 78 9.94 -2.11 1.45
C ILE A 78 8.66 -1.28 1.26
N GLU A 79 7.60 -1.64 1.99
CA GLU A 79 6.29 -1.04 1.85
C GLU A 79 6.10 0.29 2.62
N VAL A 80 6.80 0.47 3.74
CA VAL A 80 6.61 1.63 4.64
C VAL A 80 7.84 2.54 4.77
N ALA A 81 9.02 2.12 4.32
CA ALA A 81 10.19 3.00 4.36
C ALA A 81 10.07 4.14 3.35
N ASP A 82 10.77 5.21 3.66
CA ASP A 82 10.91 6.39 2.82
C ASP A 82 12.31 6.39 2.18
N ASN A 83 12.42 7.01 1.00
CA ASN A 83 13.68 7.08 0.24
C ASN A 83 14.34 5.73 0.00
N SER A 84 13.54 4.71 -0.29
CA SER A 84 14.05 3.36 -0.36
C SER A 84 14.55 3.03 -1.77
N ALA A 85 15.86 2.82 -1.90
CA ALA A 85 16.53 2.46 -3.17
C ALA A 85 16.22 1.01 -3.64
N TRP A 86 15.11 0.42 -3.16
CA TRP A 86 14.63 -0.91 -3.57
C TRP A 86 14.38 -1.00 -5.07
N TYR A 87 14.04 0.13 -5.69
CA TYR A 87 13.84 0.26 -7.12
C TYR A 87 15.00 1.08 -7.68
N LYS A 88 16.01 0.39 -8.22
CA LYS A 88 17.29 0.96 -8.69
C LYS A 88 17.17 2.29 -9.46
N ASP A 89 16.12 2.41 -10.28
CA ASP A 89 15.96 3.51 -11.23
C ASP A 89 14.94 4.58 -10.78
N VAL A 90 14.13 4.32 -9.74
CA VAL A 90 13.03 5.20 -9.33
C VAL A 90 12.95 5.28 -7.80
N ILE A 91 13.08 6.47 -7.25
CA ILE A 91 12.97 6.68 -5.80
C ILE A 91 11.50 6.75 -5.41
N VAL A 92 11.09 5.98 -4.40
CA VAL A 92 9.72 6.06 -3.86
C VAL A 92 9.68 6.98 -2.66
N LEU A 93 8.84 8.02 -2.75
CA LEU A 93 8.70 9.09 -1.75
C LEU A 93 7.30 9.07 -1.11
N ARG A 94 7.20 9.42 0.17
CA ARG A 94 5.92 9.58 0.88
C ARG A 94 5.86 10.94 1.60
N PRO A 95 5.50 12.03 0.89
CA PRO A 95 5.52 13.38 1.46
C PRO A 95 4.68 13.56 2.72
N PHE A 96 3.58 12.79 2.86
CA PHE A 96 2.66 12.91 3.98
C PHE A 96 2.88 11.86 5.09
N ARG A 97 4.01 11.16 5.07
CA ARG A 97 4.34 10.08 6.01
C ARG A 97 4.15 10.46 7.49
N ASP A 98 4.41 11.72 7.83
CA ASP A 98 4.36 12.23 9.19
C ASP A 98 3.10 13.08 9.47
N VAL A 99 2.20 13.21 8.49
CA VAL A 99 0.94 13.96 8.60
C VAL A 99 -0.22 13.00 8.82
N LEU A 100 -1.11 13.29 9.76
CA LEU A 100 -2.31 12.49 10.01
C LEU A 100 -3.34 12.70 8.89
N GLY A 101 -4.16 11.68 8.64
CA GLY A 101 -5.25 11.78 7.66
C GLY A 101 -6.24 12.92 7.98
N LYS A 102 -6.49 13.18 9.28
CA LYS A 102 -7.37 14.27 9.73
C LYS A 102 -6.76 15.65 9.45
N GLU A 103 -5.45 15.80 9.62
CA GLU A 103 -4.75 17.06 9.35
C GLU A 103 -4.78 17.38 7.85
N LEU A 104 -4.56 16.38 6.99
CA LEU A 104 -4.70 16.53 5.54
C LEU A 104 -6.13 16.90 5.13
N ALA A 105 -7.14 16.32 5.77
CA ALA A 105 -8.53 16.66 5.50
C ALA A 105 -8.84 18.11 5.86
N ILE A 106 -8.37 18.58 7.02
CA ILE A 106 -8.52 19.99 7.45
C ILE A 106 -7.80 20.92 6.48
N LEU A 107 -6.57 20.61 6.10
CA LEU A 107 -5.80 21.40 5.14
C LEU A 107 -6.50 21.48 3.78
N SER A 108 -7.05 20.36 3.30
CA SER A 108 -7.77 20.32 2.03
C SER A 108 -9.00 21.23 2.03
N VAL A 109 -9.74 21.28 3.15
CA VAL A 109 -10.88 22.19 3.31
C VAL A 109 -10.41 23.65 3.41
N HIS A 110 -9.35 23.90 4.19
CA HIS A 110 -8.78 25.23 4.36
C HIS A 110 -8.31 25.83 3.02
N ASP A 111 -7.66 25.02 2.18
CA ASP A 111 -7.11 25.43 0.88
C ASP A 111 -8.16 25.41 -0.25
N GLY A 112 -9.42 25.07 0.06
CA GLY A 112 -10.50 25.01 -0.93
C GLY A 112 -10.33 23.89 -1.97
N LEU A 113 -9.60 22.82 -1.65
CA LEU A 113 -9.38 21.70 -2.56
C LEU A 113 -10.65 20.86 -2.70
N GLN A 114 -11.02 20.57 -3.95
CA GLN A 114 -12.13 19.66 -4.24
C GLN A 114 -11.77 18.23 -3.79
N THR A 115 -12.55 17.69 -2.86
CA THR A 115 -12.39 16.30 -2.41
C THR A 115 -13.23 15.37 -3.29
N VAL A 116 -12.61 14.28 -3.76
CA VAL A 116 -13.28 13.23 -4.52
C VAL A 116 -13.17 11.92 -3.75
N VAL A 117 -14.32 11.31 -3.45
CA VAL A 117 -14.38 10.01 -2.78
C VAL A 117 -14.51 8.92 -3.83
N VAL A 118 -13.47 8.10 -3.98
CA VAL A 118 -13.46 6.94 -4.87
C VAL A 118 -13.73 5.68 -4.04
N PRO A 119 -14.81 4.92 -4.32
CA PRO A 119 -15.06 3.65 -3.65
C PRO A 119 -13.91 2.65 -3.84
N THR A 120 -13.48 2.04 -2.74
CA THR A 120 -12.55 0.91 -2.69
C THR A 120 -13.31 -0.41 -2.60
N LEU A 121 -12.59 -1.54 -2.68
CA LEU A 121 -13.15 -2.89 -2.53
C LEU A 121 -13.86 -3.13 -1.18
N THR A 122 -13.49 -2.36 -0.15
CA THR A 122 -14.01 -2.43 1.22
C THR A 122 -14.97 -1.29 1.57
N THR A 123 -15.32 -0.44 0.60
CA THR A 123 -16.29 0.64 0.84
C THR A 123 -17.66 0.03 1.15
N ALA A 124 -18.26 0.47 2.26
CA ALA A 124 -19.53 -0.03 2.80
C ALA A 124 -19.56 -1.53 3.16
N THR A 125 -18.40 -2.20 3.29
CA THR A 125 -18.34 -3.58 3.80
C THR A 125 -18.31 -3.62 5.33
N PRO A 126 -18.74 -4.72 5.99
CA PRO A 126 -18.64 -4.88 7.44
C PRO A 126 -17.18 -4.78 7.93
N ILE A 127 -16.95 -4.31 9.15
CA ILE A 127 -15.59 -4.14 9.72
C ILE A 127 -14.75 -5.43 9.63
N LYS A 128 -15.38 -6.59 9.86
CA LYS A 128 -14.72 -7.90 9.84
C LYS A 128 -14.59 -8.51 8.43
N SER A 129 -14.77 -7.72 7.36
CA SER A 129 -14.74 -8.22 5.98
C SER A 129 -13.32 -8.54 5.48
N SER A 130 -12.31 -7.85 5.99
CA SER A 130 -10.90 -8.08 5.65
C SER A 130 -9.99 -7.71 6.81
N ILE A 131 -8.73 -8.17 6.73
CA ILE A 131 -7.72 -7.81 7.73
C ILE A 131 -7.46 -6.30 7.68
N ASP A 132 -7.35 -5.72 6.49
CA ASP A 132 -7.09 -4.28 6.33
C ASP A 132 -8.21 -3.44 6.95
N ARG A 133 -9.48 -3.82 6.73
CA ARG A 133 -10.63 -3.10 7.29
C ARG A 133 -10.73 -3.25 8.81
N LEU A 134 -10.48 -4.45 9.33
CA LEU A 134 -10.45 -4.70 10.77
C LEU A 134 -9.33 -3.91 11.45
N THR A 135 -8.14 -3.90 10.85
CA THR A 135 -6.99 -3.16 11.36
C THR A 135 -7.24 -1.64 11.31
N GLU A 136 -7.87 -1.14 10.24
CA GLU A 136 -8.24 0.26 10.13
C GLU A 136 -9.13 0.70 11.29
N ASP A 137 -10.22 -0.05 11.54
CA ASP A 137 -11.13 0.23 12.65
C ASP A 137 -10.44 0.16 14.01
N PHE A 138 -9.59 -0.84 14.23
CA PHE A 138 -8.80 -0.99 15.45
C PHE A 138 -7.85 0.21 15.70
N VAL A 139 -7.06 0.59 14.70
CA VAL A 139 -6.09 1.69 14.84
C VAL A 139 -6.79 3.04 15.00
N ILE A 140 -7.85 3.30 14.23
CA ILE A 140 -8.64 4.53 14.35
C ILE A 140 -9.36 4.58 15.71
N GLY A 141 -9.90 3.45 16.16
CA GLY A 141 -10.52 3.29 17.48
C GLY A 141 -9.54 3.63 18.59
N LEU A 142 -8.35 3.02 18.59
CA LEU A 142 -7.30 3.31 19.56
C LEU A 142 -6.85 4.78 19.53
N GLN A 143 -6.72 5.38 18.34
CA GLN A 143 -6.29 6.77 18.23
C GLN A 143 -7.27 7.75 18.91
N ARG A 144 -8.56 7.41 19.01
CA ARG A 144 -9.56 8.24 19.68
C ARG A 144 -9.20 8.46 21.15
N ASP A 145 -8.82 7.39 21.84
CA ASP A 145 -8.55 7.42 23.27
C ASP A 145 -7.06 7.72 23.55
N PHE A 146 -6.18 7.38 22.59
CA PHE A 146 -4.74 7.56 22.69
C PHE A 146 -4.19 8.25 21.43
N PRO A 147 -4.16 9.60 21.38
CA PRO A 147 -3.78 10.37 20.18
C PRO A 147 -2.40 10.02 19.62
N SER A 148 -1.46 9.61 20.48
CA SER A 148 -0.09 9.22 20.11
C SER A 148 0.03 7.83 19.46
N THR A 149 -1.07 7.07 19.33
CA THR A 149 -1.06 5.68 18.80
C THR A 149 -0.47 5.60 17.40
N VAL A 150 -1.03 6.37 16.45
CA VAL A 150 -0.59 6.34 15.05
C VAL A 150 0.88 6.71 14.94
N SER A 151 1.31 7.79 15.61
CA SER A 151 2.71 8.22 15.55
C SER A 151 3.67 7.22 16.18
N THR A 152 3.24 6.49 17.21
CA THR A 152 4.04 5.44 17.87
C THR A 152 4.17 4.22 16.97
N ILE A 153 3.08 3.79 16.33
CA ILE A 153 3.09 2.69 15.37
C ILE A 153 4.00 3.03 14.19
N SER A 154 3.80 4.20 13.56
CA SER A 154 4.59 4.64 12.41
C SER A 154 6.07 4.72 12.77
N ARG A 155 6.45 5.42 13.85
CA ARG A 155 7.87 5.50 14.29
C ARG A 155 8.49 4.14 14.59
N THR A 156 7.71 3.19 15.10
CA THR A 156 8.21 1.84 15.36
C THR A 156 8.36 1.05 14.06
N ALA A 157 7.37 1.11 13.17
CA ALA A 157 7.42 0.46 11.86
C ALA A 157 8.61 0.98 11.01
N PHE A 158 8.91 2.27 11.12
CA PHE A 158 10.02 2.90 10.39
C PHE A 158 11.41 2.51 10.90
N LYS A 159 11.53 1.98 12.12
CA LYS A 159 12.78 1.43 12.64
C LYS A 159 13.06 0.01 12.16
N ILE A 160 12.05 -0.65 11.59
CA ILE A 160 12.21 -2.01 11.08
C ILE A 160 13.01 -1.91 9.79
N THR A 161 14.21 -2.46 9.82
CA THR A 161 15.10 -2.59 8.67
C THR A 161 15.25 -4.06 8.32
N THR A 162 15.72 -4.33 7.11
CA THR A 162 16.07 -5.68 6.68
C THR A 162 17.48 -5.65 6.12
N GLN A 163 18.30 -6.64 6.46
CA GLN A 163 19.70 -6.73 6.03
C GLN A 163 19.84 -7.04 4.54
N TYR A 164 18.74 -7.41 3.87
CA TYR A 164 18.69 -7.70 2.43
C TYR A 164 18.53 -6.42 1.57
N ALA A 165 18.60 -5.24 2.18
CA ALA A 165 18.55 -3.97 1.44
C ALA A 165 19.85 -3.64 0.71
N GLU A 166 20.97 -4.25 1.11
CA GLU A 166 22.29 -3.92 0.58
C GLU A 166 22.94 -5.14 -0.07
N GLU A 167 23.27 -4.96 -1.35
CA GLU A 167 24.05 -5.83 -2.24
C GLU A 167 23.48 -7.21 -2.63
N GLY A 168 23.26 -7.40 -3.93
CA GLY A 168 23.17 -8.74 -4.53
C GLY A 168 21.78 -9.39 -4.62
N VAL A 169 20.69 -8.71 -4.24
CA VAL A 169 19.35 -9.26 -4.48
C VAL A 169 19.06 -9.25 -5.99
N GLY A 170 19.14 -10.43 -6.60
CA GLY A 170 18.77 -10.65 -7.99
C GLY A 170 17.32 -10.26 -8.24
N GLY A 171 17.02 -9.78 -9.45
CA GLY A 171 15.65 -9.46 -9.85
C GLY A 171 14.71 -10.66 -9.68
N CYS A 172 13.42 -10.40 -9.53
CA CYS A 172 12.40 -11.42 -9.37
C CYS A 172 12.53 -12.48 -10.48
N PRO A 173 12.66 -13.78 -10.17
CA PRO A 173 12.89 -14.82 -11.18
C PRO A 173 11.71 -15.01 -12.14
N ILE A 174 10.53 -14.50 -11.80
CA ILE A 174 9.30 -14.62 -12.61
C ILE A 174 9.22 -13.52 -13.66
N CYS A 175 9.62 -12.31 -13.31
CA CYS A 175 9.53 -11.14 -14.20
C CYS A 175 10.88 -10.53 -14.56
N ALA A 176 11.97 -11.18 -14.16
CA ALA A 176 13.36 -10.79 -14.36
C ALA A 176 13.68 -9.33 -13.96
N ARG A 177 13.02 -8.83 -12.90
CA ARG A 177 13.09 -7.43 -12.46
C ARG A 177 13.11 -7.31 -10.95
#